data_AF-A0A2K2TN11-F1
#
_entry.id   AF-A0A2K2TN11-F1
#
_cell.length_a   1.000
_cell.length_b   1.000
_cell.length_c   1.000
_cell.angle_alpha   90.00
_cell.angle_beta   90.00
_cell.angle_gamma   90.00
#
_symmetry.space_group_name_H-M   'P 1'
#
loop_
_entity.id
_entity.type
_entity.pdbx_description
1 polymer ?
#
loop_
_entity_poly.entity_id
_entity_poly.type
_entity_poly.pdbx_seq_one_letter_code
_entity_poly.pdbx_strand_id
1 'polypeptide(L)' 'MQSLSASDYQSSLKNYVEQLDDDIKVSTDIYNLRLEACKSCGHLINGMCRLCGCFVEMRAAKKSLRCPCRPERWA' A
#
# COMPACT_ATOMS: atom_id res chain seq x y z
N MET A 1 -1.66 7.84 -26.54
CA MET A 1 -2.09 7.87 -25.12
C MET A 1 -2.44 6.44 -24.74
N GLN A 2 -1.70 5.81 -23.82
CA GLN A 2 -2.03 4.44 -23.39
C GLN A 2 -3.12 4.50 -22.33
N SER A 3 -4.29 3.94 -22.64
CA SER A 3 -5.34 3.64 -21.67
C SER A 3 -4.92 2.40 -20.89
N LEU A 4 -4.23 2.59 -19.76
CA LEU A 4 -3.95 1.50 -18.83
C LEU A 4 -5.26 1.03 -18.21
N SER A 5 -5.56 -0.27 -18.31
CA SER A 5 -6.71 -0.84 -17.60
C SER A 5 -6.42 -0.86 -16.09
N ALA A 6 -7.47 -0.95 -15.27
CA ALA A 6 -7.30 -1.02 -13.81
C ALA A 6 -6.41 -2.20 -13.37
N SER A 7 -6.45 -3.33 -14.10
CA SER A 7 -5.59 -4.49 -13.87
C SER A 7 -4.12 -4.23 -14.21
N ASP A 8 -3.84 -3.48 -15.28
CA ASP A 8 -2.47 -3.13 -15.66
C ASP A 8 -1.82 -2.21 -14.62
N TYR A 9 -2.63 -1.31 -14.06
CA TYR A 9 -2.19 -0.38 -13.02
C TYR A 9 -1.87 -1.11 -11.70
N GLN A 10 -2.73 -2.03 -11.29
CA GLN A 10 -2.50 -2.83 -10.08
C GLN A 10 -1.26 -3.72 -10.22
N SER A 11 -1.06 -4.33 -11.39
CA SER A 11 0.12 -5.16 -11.67
C SER A 11 1.40 -4.33 -11.65
N SER A 12 1.37 -3.13 -12.24
CA SER A 12 2.51 -2.21 -12.24
C SER A 12 2.90 -1.75 -10.82
N LEU A 13 1.92 -1.50 -9.95
CA LEU A 13 2.20 -1.16 -8.54
C LEU A 13 2.86 -2.30 -7.77
N LYS A 14 2.40 -3.54 -7.97
CA LYS A 14 3.01 -4.72 -7.34
C LYS A 14 4.45 -4.90 -7.79
N ASN A 15 4.70 -4.83 -9.09
CA ASN A 15 6.06 -4.92 -9.64
C ASN A 15 6.97 -3.83 -9.06
N TYR A 16 6.48 -2.61 -8.91
CA TYR A 16 7.25 -1.54 -8.28
C TYR A 16 7.59 -1.86 -6.82
N VAL A 17 6.61 -2.34 -6.03
CA VAL A 17 6.84 -2.74 -4.63
C VAL A 17 7.84 -3.89 -4.53
N GLU A 18 7.82 -4.82 -5.48
CA GLU A 18 8.78 -5.92 -5.58
C GLU A 18 10.21 -5.44 -5.83
N GLN A 19 10.37 -4.37 -6.62
CA GLN A 19 11.67 -3.78 -6.97
C GLN A 19 12.23 -2.79 -5.93
N LEU A 20 11.50 -2.50 -4.86
CA LEU A 20 12.02 -1.65 -3.78
C LEU A 20 13.19 -2.33 -3.06
N ASP A 21 14.23 -1.56 -2.75
CA ASP A 21 15.37 -2.04 -1.97
C ASP A 21 14.94 -2.57 -0.59
N ASP A 22 15.62 -3.60 -0.11
CA ASP A 22 15.31 -4.25 1.16
C ASP A 22 15.54 -3.34 2.38
N ASP A 23 16.36 -2.29 2.24
CA ASP A 23 16.62 -1.31 3.29
C ASP A 23 15.40 -0.41 3.54
N ILE A 24 14.62 -0.10 2.49
CA ILE A 24 13.40 0.69 2.56
C ILE A 24 12.13 -0.16 2.70
N LYS A 25 12.17 -1.42 2.30
CA LYS A 25 10.99 -2.31 2.23
C LYS A 25 10.80 -3.15 3.49
N VAL A 26 9.58 -3.22 4.03
CA VAL A 26 9.27 -4.15 5.13
C VAL A 26 9.30 -5.60 4.66
N SER A 27 9.43 -6.55 5.59
CA SER A 27 9.29 -7.97 5.26
C SER A 27 7.89 -8.27 4.70
N THR A 28 7.79 -9.34 3.91
CA THR A 28 6.53 -9.80 3.30
C THR A 28 5.43 -10.03 4.35
N ASP A 29 5.76 -10.54 5.53
CA ASP A 29 4.78 -10.78 6.60
C ASP A 29 4.19 -9.47 7.13
N ILE A 30 5.04 -8.48 7.40
CA ILE A 30 4.61 -7.15 7.84
C ILE A 30 3.82 -6.45 6.74
N TYR A 31 4.25 -6.59 5.48
CA TYR A 31 3.54 -6.05 4.33
C TYR A 31 2.10 -6.58 4.26
N ASN A 32 1.94 -7.89 4.31
CA ASN A 32 0.63 -8.55 4.27
C ASN A 32 -0.23 -8.13 5.46
N LEU A 33 0.33 -8.09 6.67
CA LEU A 33 -0.38 -7.64 7.87
C LEU A 33 -0.93 -6.21 7.72
N ARG A 34 -0.10 -5.28 7.22
CA ARG A 34 -0.50 -3.89 6.96
C ARG A 34 -1.59 -3.79 5.90
N LEU A 35 -1.54 -4.63 4.86
CA LEU A 35 -2.58 -4.69 3.83
C LEU A 35 -3.90 -5.23 4.37
N GLU A 36 -3.90 -6.29 5.18
CA GLU A 36 -5.13 -6.80 5.83
C GLU A 36 -5.78 -5.75 6.73
N ALA A 37 -4.96 -4.97 7.45
CA ALA A 37 -5.46 -3.84 8.24
C ALA A 37 -6.09 -2.73 7.37
N CYS A 38 -5.63 -2.55 6.12
CA CYS A 38 -6.23 -1.64 5.15
C CYS A 38 -7.50 -2.22 4.51
N LYS A 39 -7.56 -3.52 4.22
CA LYS A 39 -8.73 -4.19 3.63
C LYS A 39 -9.97 -4.10 4.54
N SER A 40 -9.75 -4.11 5.86
CA SER A 40 -10.82 -3.91 6.86
C SER A 40 -11.06 -2.43 7.22
N CYS A 41 -10.42 -1.48 6.54
CA CYS A 41 -10.51 -0.06 6.85
C CYS A 41 -11.59 0.63 5.99
N GLY A 42 -12.55 1.30 6.61
CA GLY A 42 -13.60 2.06 5.92
C GLY A 42 -13.11 3.27 5.11
N HIS A 43 -11.82 3.65 5.25
CA HIS A 43 -11.19 4.69 4.44
C HIS A 43 -10.52 4.16 3.17
N LEU A 44 -10.52 2.85 2.91
CA LEU A 44 -10.00 2.27 1.67
C LEU A 44 -11.00 2.46 0.53
N ILE A 45 -10.56 3.05 -0.59
CA ILE A 45 -11.35 3.19 -1.81
C ILE A 45 -10.47 2.91 -3.02
N ASN A 46 -10.85 1.93 -3.85
CA ASN A 46 -10.13 1.57 -5.08
C ASN A 46 -8.61 1.44 -4.90
N GLY A 47 -8.16 0.81 -3.80
CA GLY A 47 -6.73 0.63 -3.48
C GLY A 47 -6.03 1.86 -2.89
N MET A 48 -6.72 2.97 -2.69
CA MET A 48 -6.20 4.20 -2.10
C MET A 48 -6.78 4.47 -0.70
N CYS A 49 -5.96 5.02 0.19
CA CYS A 49 -6.41 5.49 1.50
C CYS A 49 -6.96 6.91 1.40
N ARG A 50 -8.23 7.13 1.77
CA ARG A 50 -8.87 8.46 1.74
C ARG A 50 -8.28 9.46 2.73
N LEU A 51 -7.54 9.01 3.75
CA LEU A 51 -6.92 9.90 4.73
C LEU A 51 -5.63 10.54 4.24
N CYS A 52 -4.82 9.82 3.45
CA CYS A 52 -3.54 10.32 2.96
C CYS A 52 -3.41 10.39 1.44
N GLY A 53 -4.39 9.87 0.69
CA GLY A 53 -4.37 9.83 -0.77
C GLY A 53 -3.38 8.84 -1.39
N CYS A 54 -2.64 8.05 -0.59
CA CYS A 54 -1.68 7.09 -1.12
C CYS A 54 -2.34 5.75 -1.49
N PHE A 55 -1.75 5.05 -2.47
CA PHE A 55 -2.00 3.63 -2.68
C PHE A 55 -1.53 2.81 -1.47
N VAL A 56 -2.39 1.91 -0.99
CA VAL A 56 -2.08 1.13 0.22
C VAL A 56 -0.95 0.13 0.00
N GLU A 57 -0.84 -0.45 -1.20
CA GLU A 57 0.29 -1.31 -1.61
C GLU A 57 1.62 -0.57 -1.45
N MET A 58 1.70 0.66 -1.96
CA MET A 58 2.92 1.48 -1.88
C MET A 58 3.27 1.91 -0.46
N ARG A 59 2.26 2.34 0.29
CA ARG A 59 2.47 2.89 1.65
C ARG A 59 2.74 1.78 2.66
N ALA A 60 2.09 0.62 2.54
CA ALA A 60 2.33 -0.53 3.41
C ALA A 60 3.72 -1.14 3.21
N ALA A 61 4.30 -1.03 2.00
CA ALA A 61 5.60 -1.61 1.68
C ALA A 61 6.80 -0.91 2.34
N LYS A 62 6.69 0.39 2.69
CA LYS A 62 7.85 1.17 3.15
C LYS A 62 7.99 1.17 4.68
N LYS A 63 9.20 0.91 5.19
CA LYS A 63 9.51 0.91 6.64
C LYS A 63 9.27 2.26 7.31
N SER A 64 9.55 3.36 6.60
CA SER A 64 9.44 4.72 7.13
C SER A 64 8.02 5.26 7.22
N LEU A 65 7.02 4.54 6.69
CA LEU A 65 5.64 4.96 6.66
C LEU A 65 4.80 4.18 7.68
N ARG A 66 3.79 4.87 8.23
CA ARG A 66 2.80 4.34 9.18
C ARG A 66 1.38 4.56 8.67
N CYS A 67 0.38 3.99 9.34
CA CYS A 67 -1.01 4.30 9.04
C CYS A 67 -1.32 5.79 9.37
N PRO A 68 -2.00 6.54 8.49
CA PRO A 68 -2.40 7.93 8.77
C PRO A 68 -3.59 8.04 9.76
N CYS A 69 -4.25 6.93 10.07
CA CYS A 69 -5.38 6.89 11.00
C CYS A 69 -4.93 7.25 12.44
N ARG A 70 -5.85 7.80 13.24
CA ARG A 70 -5.65 8.09 14.65
C ARG A 70 -6.77 7.41 15.46
N PRO A 71 -6.47 6.38 16.29
CA PRO A 71 -5.17 5.71 16.44
C PRO A 71 -4.72 4.99 15.15
N GLU A 72 -3.42 4.75 15.03
CA GLU A 72 -2.86 4.05 13.87
C GLU A 72 -3.32 2.59 13.84
N ARG A 73 -3.72 2.10 12.67
CA ARG A 73 -4.13 0.69 12.50
C ARG A 73 -2.94 -0.26 12.35
N TRP A 74 -1.80 0.28 11.98
CA TRP A 74 -0.55 -0.45 11.77
C TRP A 74 0.62 0.53 11.81
N ALA A 75 1.77 0.01 12.23
CA ALA A 75 3.06 0.68 12.32
C ALA A 75 3.98 0.28 11.18
#